data_AF-A0A024E886-F1
#
_entry.id   AF-A0A024E886-F1
#
_cell.length_a   1.000
_cell.length_b   1.000
_cell.length_c   1.000
_cell.angle_alpha   90.00
_cell.angle_beta   90.00
_cell.angle_gamma   90.00
#
_symmetry.space_group_name_H-M   'P 1'
#
loop_
_entity.id
_entity.type
_entity.pdbx_description
1 polymer ?
#
loop_
_entity_poly.entity_id
_entity_poly.type
_entity_poly.pdbx_seq_one_letter_code
_entity_poly.pdbx_strand_id
1 'polypeptide(L)' 'MGEMISIGDNISVRIIAVNGGSVRFGVEAPQNVNVHRAEVYDRIQVKLAKTKRR' A
#
# COMPACT_ATOMS: atom_id res chain seq x y z
N MET A 1 1.40 7.66 21.09
CA MET A 1 0.70 8.35 19.99
C MET A 1 0.83 7.47 18.76
N GLY A 2 -0.26 6.87 18.30
CA GLY A 2 -0.30 6.09 17.06
C GLY A 2 -0.83 6.99 15.96
N GLU A 3 0.01 7.31 14.99
CA GLU A 3 -0.35 8.21 13.89
C GLU A 3 -1.24 7.47 12.88
N MET A 4 -2.32 8.13 12.48
CA MET A 4 -3.24 7.67 11.45
C MET A 4 -3.19 8.66 10.29
N ILE A 5 -3.03 8.12 9.08
CA ILE A 5 -3.01 8.87 7.83
C ILE A 5 -4.27 8.49 7.07
N SER A 6 -5.12 9.46 6.80
CA SER A 6 -6.31 9.29 5.96
C SER A 6 -6.00 9.74 4.53
N ILE A 7 -6.40 8.94 3.54
CA ILE A 7 -6.22 9.21 2.12
C ILE A 7 -7.61 9.21 1.46
N GLY A 8 -8.09 10.42 1.12
CA GLY A 8 -9.48 10.61 0.70
C GLY A 8 -10.47 10.17 1.79
N ASP A 9 -11.64 9.71 1.36
CA ASP A 9 -12.73 9.35 2.29
C ASP A 9 -12.75 7.87 2.70
N ASN A 10 -12.03 7.01 1.96
CA ASN A 10 -12.22 5.55 2.06
C ASN A 10 -10.94 4.77 2.42
N ILE A 11 -9.79 5.42 2.53
CA ILE A 11 -8.53 4.76 2.82
C ILE A 11 -7.93 5.31 4.10
N SER A 12 -7.59 4.44 5.04
CA SER A 12 -6.89 4.79 6.28
C SER A 12 -5.68 3.91 6.49
N VAL A 13 -4.57 4.53 6.87
CA VAL A 13 -3.32 3.86 7.21
C VAL A 13 -2.99 4.17 8.66
N ARG A 14 -2.66 3.16 9.45
CA ARG A 14 -2.34 3.30 10.87
C ARG A 14 -1.07 2.55 11.23
N ILE A 15 -0.32 3.07 12.19
CA ILE A 15 0.81 2.33 12.77
C ILE A 15 0.26 1.36 13.82
N ILE A 16 0.41 0.05 13.56
CA ILE A 16 -0.02 -1.01 14.48
C ILE A 16 1.04 -1.25 15.55
N ALA A 17 2.31 -1.27 15.18
CA ALA A 17 3.41 -1.52 16.11
C ALA A 17 4.73 -0.99 15.56
N VAL A 18 5.63 -0.63 16.48
CA VAL A 18 7.02 -0.27 16.17
C VAL A 18 7.91 -1.21 16.99
N ASN A 19 8.78 -1.97 16.33
CA ASN A 19 9.71 -2.90 16.97
C ASN A 19 11.12 -2.64 16.45
N GLY A 20 11.96 -1.94 17.23
CA GLY A 20 13.43 -1.91 17.11
C GLY A 20 14.04 -1.61 15.73
N GLY A 21 13.26 -1.09 14.76
CA GLY A 21 13.67 -0.89 13.37
C GLY A 21 12.60 -1.30 12.33
N SER A 22 11.61 -2.11 12.71
CA SER A 22 10.48 -2.49 11.86
C SER A 22 9.19 -1.83 12.32
N VAL A 23 8.47 -1.23 11.37
CA VAL A 23 7.16 -0.61 11.60
C VAL A 23 6.10 -1.46 10.91
N ARG A 24 5.06 -1.82 11.66
CA ARG A 24 3.92 -2.59 11.16
C ARG A 24 2.79 -1.62 10.86
N PHE A 25 2.42 -1.53 9.58
CA PHE A 25 1.34 -0.68 9.11
C PHE A 25 0.06 -1.51 8.93
N GLY A 26 -1.06 -0.98 9.38
CA GLY A 26 -2.40 -1.43 9.03
C GLY A 26 -2.93 -0.53 7.92
N VAL A 27 -3.48 -1.12 6.87
CA VAL A 27 -4.12 -0.38 5.79
C VAL A 27 -5.55 -0.88 5.66
N GLU A 28 -6.50 0.04 5.68
CA GLU A 28 -7.90 -0.20 5.39
C GLU A 28 -8.23 0.56 4.11
N ALA A 29 -8.78 -0.16 3.14
CA ALA A 29 -9.19 0.37 1.86
C ALA A 29 -10.37 -0.47 1.35
N PRO A 30 -11.27 0.11 0.53
CA PRO A 30 -12.36 -0.65 -0.08
C PRO A 30 -11.83 -1.71 -1.05
N GLN A 31 -12.60 -2.79 -1.25
CA GLN A 31 -12.20 -3.93 -2.11
C GLN A 31 -11.89 -3.55 -3.57
N ASN A 32 -12.44 -2.44 -4.06
CA ASN A 32 -12.16 -1.94 -5.40
C ASN A 32 -10.76 -1.32 -5.56
N VAL A 33 -10.02 -1.12 -4.46
CA VAL A 33 -8.69 -0.53 -4.47
C VAL A 33 -7.64 -1.60 -4.15
N ASN A 34 -6.80 -1.90 -5.13
CA ASN A 34 -5.69 -2.82 -4.94
C ASN A 34 -4.56 -2.17 -4.15
N VAL A 35 -4.30 -2.66 -2.94
CA VAL A 35 -3.17 -2.24 -2.12
C VAL A 35 -2.02 -3.21 -2.28
N HIS A 36 -0.87 -2.72 -2.74
CA HIS A 36 0.34 -3.50 -2.91
C HIS A 36 1.51 -2.81 -2.23
N ARG A 37 2.52 -3.60 -1.82
CA ARG A 37 3.83 -3.03 -1.45
C ARG A 37 4.43 -2.33 -2.66
N ALA A 38 5.10 -1.20 -2.44
CA ALA A 38 5.66 -0.38 -3.51
C ALA A 38 6.57 -1.17 -4.47
N GLU A 39 7.45 -2.02 -3.94
CA GLU A 39 8.33 -2.88 -4.74
C GLU A 39 7.57 -3.88 -5.64
N VAL A 40 6.42 -4.37 -5.17
CA VAL A 40 5.59 -5.32 -5.90
C VAL A 40 4.83 -4.58 -6.98
N TYR A 41 4.30 -3.40 -6.65
CA TYR A 41 3.60 -2.54 -7.58
C TYR A 41 4.48 -2.13 -8.77
N ASP A 42 5.72 -1.75 -8.50
CA ASP A 42 6.72 -1.41 -9.54
C ASP A 42 6.94 -2.58 -10.52
N ARG A 43 7.13 -3.80 -9.98
CA ARG A 43 7.29 -5.01 -10.80
C ARG A 43 6.05 -5.31 -11.64
N ILE A 44 4.85 -5.09 -11.11
CA ILE A 44 3.58 -5.28 -11.84
C ILE A 44 3.48 -4.27 -12.98
N GLN A 45 3.75 -2.99 -12.71
CA GLN A 45 3.75 -1.90 -13.68
C GLN A 45 4.68 -2.19 -14.87
N VAL A 46 5.93 -2.60 -14.59
CA VAL A 46 6.92 -2.95 -15.64
C VAL A 46 6.44 -4.12 -16.51
N LYS A 47 5.81 -5.14 -15.92
CA LYS A 47 5.25 -6.27 -16.66
C LYS A 47 4.08 -5.86 -17.54
N LEU A 48 3.12 -5.10 -17.00
CA LEU A 48 1.96 -4.61 -17.75
C LEU A 48 2.38 -3.72 -18.93
N ALA A 49 3.38 -2.87 -18.73
CA ALA A 49 3.93 -2.02 -19.79
C ALA A 49 4.58 -2.82 -20.94
N LYS A 50 5.18 -3.98 -20.65
CA LYS A 50 5.70 -4.90 -21.67
C LYS A 50 4.61 -5.67 -22.39
N THR A 51 3.57 -6.12 -21.69
CA THR A 51 2.49 -6.92 -22.27
C THR A 51 1.60 -6.10 -23.21
N LYS A 52 1.38 -4.81 -22.93
CA LYS A 52 0.56 -3.92 -23.77
C LYS A 52 1.19 -3.56 -25.12
N ARG A 53 2.46 -3.93 -25.34
CA ARG A 53 3.24 -3.67 -26.56
C ARG A 53 3.32 -4.88 -27.51
N ARG A 54 2.56 -5.95 -27.25
CA ARG A 54 2.46 -7.13 -28.12
C ARG A 54 1.08 -7.21 -28.78
#